data_AF-A0A3P7TZX1-F1
#
_entry.id   AF-A0A3P7TZX1-F1
#
_cell.length_a   1.000
_cell.length_b   1.000
_cell.length_c   1.000
_cell.angle_alpha   90.00
_cell.angle_beta   90.00
_cell.angle_gamma   90.00
#
_symmetry.space_group_name_H-M   'P 1'
#
loop_
_entity.id
_entity.type
_entity.pdbx_description
1 polymer ?
#
loop_
_entity_poly.entity_id
_entity_poly.type
_entity_poly.pdbx_seq_one_letter_code
_entity_poly.pdbx_strand_id
1 'polypeptide(L)' 'MEEAKGQIAEGDNVIVSLEKERDFYFSKLRQIEVICQDNEQIGTIDVARVIAILYETEEGFAPPDENEVENGDEIY' A
#
# COMPACT_ATOMS: atom_id res chain seq x y z
N MET A 1 -21.69 -29.79 -5.41
CA MET A 1 -21.72 -29.17 -4.06
C MET A 1 -20.34 -29.28 -3.41
N GLU A 2 -19.71 -30.45 -3.41
CA GLU A 2 -18.29 -30.64 -3.00
C GLU A 2 -17.33 -29.80 -3.85
N GLU A 3 -17.49 -29.83 -5.17
CA GLU A 3 -16.66 -29.11 -6.14
C GLU A 3 -16.76 -27.57 -5.98
N ALA A 4 -17.97 -27.07 -5.75
CA ALA A 4 -18.20 -25.65 -5.48
C ALA A 4 -17.54 -25.18 -4.16
N LYS A 5 -17.50 -26.04 -3.14
CA LYS A 5 -16.78 -25.75 -1.88
C LYS A 5 -15.27 -25.73 -2.09
N GLY A 6 -14.75 -26.62 -2.94
CA GLY A 6 -13.34 -26.62 -3.34
C GLY A 6 -12.94 -25.33 -4.05
N GLN A 7 -13.75 -24.88 -5.02
CA GLN A 7 -13.52 -23.62 -5.74
C GLN A 7 -13.54 -22.39 -4.81
N ILE A 8 -14.43 -22.37 -3.81
CA ILE A 8 -14.47 -21.28 -2.81
C ILE A 8 -13.17 -21.28 -1.99
N ALA A 9 -12.74 -22.44 -1.50
CA ALA A 9 -11.52 -22.53 -0.70
C ALA A 9 -10.25 -22.14 -1.49
N GLU A 10 -10.19 -22.49 -2.77
CA GLU A 10 -9.10 -22.03 -3.66
C GLU A 10 -9.15 -20.51 -3.87
N GLY A 11 -10.33 -19.94 -4.09
CA GLY A 11 -10.53 -18.50 -4.19
C GLY A 11 -10.10 -17.75 -2.94
N ASP A 12 -10.49 -18.24 -1.76
CA ASP A 12 -10.09 -17.66 -0.46
C ASP A 12 -8.57 -17.63 -0.30
N ASN A 13 -7.88 -18.71 -0.70
CA ASN A 13 -6.41 -18.75 -0.67
C ASN A 13 -5.79 -17.71 -1.61
N VAL A 14 -6.35 -17.52 -2.81
CA VAL A 14 -5.89 -16.49 -3.75
C VAL A 14 -6.08 -15.10 -3.16
N ILE A 15 -7.23 -14.82 -2.56
CA ILE A 15 -7.51 -13.53 -1.91
C ILE A 15 -6.49 -13.26 -0.79
N VAL A 16 -6.24 -14.23 0.10
CA VAL A 16 -5.26 -14.08 1.18
C VAL A 16 -3.85 -13.80 0.64
N SER A 17 -3.46 -14.45 -0.46
CA SER A 17 -2.18 -14.17 -1.12
C SER A 17 -2.13 -12.76 -1.70
N LEU A 18 -3.19 -12.31 -2.35
CA LEU A 18 -3.29 -10.95 -2.92
C LEU A 18 -3.29 -9.87 -1.82
N GLU A 19 -3.97 -10.10 -0.69
CA GLU A 19 -3.94 -9.18 0.46
C GLU A 19 -2.53 -9.03 1.02
N LYS A 20 -1.79 -10.14 1.15
CA LYS A 20 -0.37 -10.09 1.59
C LYS A 20 0.51 -9.32 0.61
N GLU A 21 0.32 -9.49 -0.69
CA GLU A 21 1.06 -8.75 -1.71
C GLU A 21 0.71 -7.25 -1.66
N ARG A 22 -0.58 -6.91 -1.59
CA ARG A 22 -1.05 -5.53 -1.42
C ARG A 22 -0.40 -4.87 -0.20
N ASP A 23 -0.44 -5.53 0.96
CA ASP A 23 0.09 -4.98 2.21
C ASP A 23 1.62 -4.84 2.14
N PHE A 24 2.32 -5.78 1.49
CA PHE A 24 3.76 -5.70 1.27
C PHE A 24 4.16 -4.50 0.40
N TYR A 25 3.44 -4.25 -0.69
CA TYR A 25 3.70 -3.09 -1.55
C TYR A 25 3.33 -1.78 -0.84
N PHE A 26 2.18 -1.74 -0.15
CA PHE A 26 1.76 -0.57 0.62
C PHE A 26 2.79 -0.18 1.70
N SER A 27 3.27 -1.15 2.48
CA SER A 27 4.28 -0.90 3.52
C SER A 27 5.57 -0.32 2.95
N LYS A 28 5.99 -0.75 1.74
CA LYS A 28 7.17 -0.18 1.06
C LYS A 28 6.92 1.25 0.60
N LEU A 29 5.77 1.51 -0.02
CA LEU A 29 5.39 2.86 -0.46
C LEU A 29 5.34 3.83 0.72
N ARG A 30 4.79 3.40 1.86
CA ARG A 30 4.76 4.20 3.10
C ARG A 30 6.16 4.48 3.64
N GLN A 31 7.06 3.49 3.65
CA GLN A 31 8.46 3.73 4.05
C GLN A 31 9.15 4.76 3.14
N ILE A 32 8.91 4.69 1.83
CA ILE A 32 9.45 5.66 0.87
C ILE A 32 8.85 7.05 1.12
N GLU A 33 7.55 7.13 1.39
CA GLU A 33 6.86 8.39 1.71
C GLU A 33 7.47 9.08 2.92
N VAL A 34 7.66 8.35 4.03
CA VAL A 34 8.28 8.89 5.26
C VAL A 34 9.68 9.43 4.96
N ILE A 35 10.50 8.67 4.23
CA ILE A 35 11.84 9.12 3.82
C ILE A 35 11.78 10.41 3.00
N CYS A 36 10.80 10.54 2.10
CA CYS A 36 10.62 11.72 1.25
C CYS A 36 10.07 12.92 2.02
N GLN A 37 9.23 12.72 3.03
CA GLN A 37 8.70 13.79 3.89
C GLN A 37 9.79 14.39 4.79
N ASP A 38 10.73 13.57 5.25
CA ASP A 38 11.85 14.01 6.10
C ASP A 38 12.96 14.75 5.32
N ASN A 39 12.96 14.70 3.98
CA ASN A 39 14.07 15.20 3.15
C ASN A 39 13.57 15.96 1.92
N GLU A 40 13.91 17.25 1.81
CA GLU A 40 13.61 18.04 0.60
C GLU A 40 14.39 17.56 -0.64
N GLN A 41 15.54 16.89 -0.46
CA GLN A 41 16.37 16.36 -1.54
C GLN A 41 17.18 15.13 -1.11
N ILE A 42 17.19 14.08 -1.94
CA ILE A 42 17.99 12.85 -1.73
C ILE A 42 18.97 12.69 -2.89
N GLY A 43 20.18 13.24 -2.75
CA GLY A 43 21.18 13.22 -3.81
C GLY A 43 20.69 13.94 -5.07
N THR A 44 20.53 13.21 -6.18
CA THR A 44 20.00 13.73 -7.45
C THR A 44 18.51 13.41 -7.66
N ILE A 45 17.85 12.81 -6.67
CA ILE A 45 16.42 12.44 -6.74
C ILE A 45 15.57 13.69 -6.53
N ASP A 46 14.62 13.89 -7.44
CA ASP A 46 13.54 14.86 -7.32
C ASP A 46 12.44 14.29 -6.39
N VAL A 47 12.50 14.69 -5.12
CA VAL A 47 11.57 14.22 -4.09
C VAL A 47 10.13 14.61 -4.40
N ALA A 48 9.91 15.81 -4.95
CA ALA A 48 8.56 16.29 -5.28
C ALA A 48 7.90 15.39 -6.35
N ARG A 49 8.69 14.93 -7.33
CA ARG A 49 8.20 13.96 -8.32
C ARG A 49 7.85 12.60 -7.71
N VAL A 50 8.61 12.13 -6.72
CA VAL A 50 8.31 10.87 -6.03
C VAL A 50 7.01 10.99 -5.23
N ILE A 51 6.83 12.08 -4.47
CA ILE A 51 5.59 12.36 -3.74
C ILE A 51 4.38 12.43 -4.68
N ALA A 52 4.53 13.08 -5.85
CA ALA A 52 3.46 13.15 -6.84
C ALA A 52 3.01 11.76 -7.34
N ILE A 53 3.94 10.81 -7.49
CA ILE A 53 3.62 9.41 -7.85
C ILE A 53 2.91 8.70 -6.69
N LEU A 54 3.36 8.90 -5.45
CA LEU A 54 2.77 8.25 -4.28
C LEU A 54 1.33 8.70 -4.00
N TYR A 55 0.97 9.92 -4.41
CA TYR A 55 -0.38 10.48 -4.29
C TYR A 55 -1.19 10.45 -5.59
N GLU A 56 -0.68 9.80 -6.65
CA GLU A 56 -1.45 9.59 -7.86
C GLU A 56 -2.66 8.69 -7.55
N THR A 57 -3.83 9.08 -8.05
CA THR A 57 -5.09 8.37 -7.82
C THR A 57 -5.55 7.75 -9.12
N GLU A 58 -5.78 6.44 -9.11
CA GLU A 58 -6.43 5.73 -10.22
C GLU A 58 -7.90 5.45 -9.84
N GLU A 59 -8.75 5.16 -10.81
CA GLU A 59 -10.17 4.88 -10.57
C GLU A 59 -10.33 3.66 -9.64
N GLY A 60 -10.63 3.91 -8.35
CA GLY A 60 -10.69 2.87 -7.31
C GLY A 60 -9.59 2.95 -6.23
N PHE A 61 -8.62 3.86 -6.35
CA PHE A 61 -7.62 4.17 -5.33
C PHE A 61 -7.79 5.63 -4.89
N ALA A 62 -8.40 5.84 -3.72
CA ALA A 62 -8.47 7.15 -3.09
C ALA A 62 -7.07 7.52 -2.57
N PRO A 63 -6.69 8.81 -2.61
CA PRO A 63 -5.45 9.25 -1.98
C PRO A 63 -5.56 9.01 -0.46
N PRO A 64 -4.45 8.70 0.23
CA PRO A 64 -4.48 8.53 1.68
C PRO A 64 -5.04 9.79 2.34
N ASP A 65 -5.99 9.61 3.25
CA ASP A 65 -6.58 10.73 4.00
C ASP A 65 -5.48 11.37 4.86
N GLU A 66 -5.37 12.69 4.87
CA GLU A 66 -4.33 13.42 5.64
C GLU A 66 -4.41 13.12 7.15
N ASN A 67 -5.47 12.46 7.61
CA ASN A 67 -5.73 12.05 8.99
C ASN A 67 -5.42 10.56 9.28
N GLU A 68 -5.17 9.72 8.27
CA GLU A 68 -4.78 8.30 8.47
C GLU A 68 -3.27 8.12 8.67
N VAL A 69 -2.49 9.20 8.50
CA VAL A 69 -1.02 9.21 8.59
C VAL A 69 -0.47 8.96 10.00
N GLU A 70 -1.29 8.96 11.06
CA GLU A 70 -0.82 8.84 12.46
C GLU A 70 -0.88 7.44 13.07
N ASN A 71 -1.57 6.45 12.48
CA ASN A 71 -1.79 5.15 13.16
C ASN A 71 -1.04 3.99 12.50
N GLY A 72 0.29 4.14 12.37
CA GLY A 72 1.20 3.06 11.98
C GLY A 72 1.76 2.24 13.15
N ASP A 73 1.42 2.58 14.39
CA ASP A 73 1.92 1.89 15.59
C ASP A 73 0.81 1.12 16.30
N GLU A 74 1.16 -0.12 16.65
CA GLU A 74 0.49 -1.09 17.52
C GLU A 74 -0.65 -1.93 16.93
N ILE A 75 -0.28 -3.15 16.51
CA ILE A 75 -1.13 -4.32 16.74
C ILE A 75 -0.36 -5.26 17.67
N TYR A 76 -0.83 -5.35 18.92
CA TYR A 76 -0.39 -6.31 19.95
C TYR A 76 -0.60 -7.77 19.50
#